data_AF-A0AAD6Y352-F1
#
_entry.id   AF-A0AAD6Y352-F1
#
_cell.length_a   1.000
_cell.length_b   1.000
_cell.length_c   1.000
_cell.angle_alpha   90.00
_cell.angle_beta   90.00
_cell.angle_gamma   90.00
#
_symmetry.space_group_name_H-M   'P 1'
#
loop_
_entity.id
_entity.type
_entity.pdbx_description
1 polymer ?
#
loop_
_entity_poly.entity_id
_entity_poly.type
_entity_poly.pdbx_seq_one_letter_code
_entity_poly.pdbx_strand_id
1 'polypeptide(L)'
;MQSFFLLLAAALSTSAAVAHRAPLVINTPVPGAAQCEPVLILWSGGVQTNPIQPTPLVDFGLVTGNSLTWIVNATLGQSLIFEVTDDEATGLHTVTSAPFNVIAGVGDGCINGN
;
A
#
# COMPACT_ATOMS: atom_id res chain seq x y z
N MET A 1 19.89 44.90 51.86
CA MET A 1 20.39 43.51 51.79
C MET A 1 19.31 42.67 52.45
N GLN A 2 18.41 42.00 51.75
CA GLN A 2 18.69 40.73 51.07
C GLN A 2 17.53 40.41 50.12
N SER A 3 17.84 40.24 48.83
CA SER A 3 16.88 39.88 47.78
C SER A 3 16.39 38.44 47.94
N PHE A 4 15.08 38.23 47.87
CA PHE A 4 14.48 36.93 47.60
C PHE A 4 14.19 36.83 46.09
N PHE A 5 15.11 36.20 45.34
CA PHE A 5 14.88 35.79 43.96
C PHE A 5 14.11 34.47 43.96
N LEU A 6 12.79 34.54 43.75
CA LEU A 6 11.95 33.39 43.48
C LEU A 6 12.14 32.97 42.01
N LEU A 7 12.79 31.83 41.80
CA LEU A 7 13.01 31.19 40.50
C LEU A 7 11.67 30.68 39.94
N LEU A 8 11.20 31.32 38.87
CA LEU A 8 10.07 30.86 38.07
C LEU A 8 10.57 29.76 37.11
N ALA A 9 10.34 28.50 37.43
CA ALA A 9 10.62 27.38 36.53
C ALA A 9 9.52 27.33 35.45
N ALA A 10 9.82 27.83 34.26
CA ALA A 10 8.97 27.66 33.09
C ALA A 10 9.07 26.19 32.61
N ALA A 11 8.03 25.40 32.88
CA ALA A 11 7.90 24.06 32.32
C ALA A 11 7.59 24.18 30.82
N LEU A 12 8.57 23.94 29.95
CA LEU A 12 8.34 23.80 28.52
C LEU A 12 7.53 22.51 28.28
N SER A 13 6.24 22.66 28.00
CA SER A 13 5.40 21.56 27.52
C SER A 13 5.84 21.18 26.11
N THR A 14 6.65 20.13 25.98
CA THR A 14 6.96 19.51 24.69
C THR A 14 5.71 18.80 24.20
N SER A 15 4.95 19.45 23.31
CA SER A 15 3.90 18.79 22.54
C SER A 15 4.57 17.76 21.63
N ALA A 16 4.54 16.50 22.03
CA ALA A 16 4.85 15.39 21.13
C ALA A 16 3.80 15.43 20.02
N ALA A 17 4.21 15.81 18.80
CA ALA A 17 3.39 15.61 17.63
C ALA A 17 3.26 14.09 17.44
N VAL A 18 2.11 13.54 17.85
CA VAL A 18 1.72 12.20 17.41
C VAL A 18 1.57 12.28 15.90
N ALA A 19 2.54 11.70 15.18
CA ALA A 19 2.42 11.47 13.75
C ALA A 19 1.17 10.62 13.53
N HIS A 20 0.12 11.25 13.00
CA HIS A 20 -1.12 10.57 12.68
C HIS A 20 -0.84 9.66 11.47
N ARG A 21 -0.42 8.42 11.75
CA ARG A 21 -0.16 7.42 10.71
C ARG A 21 -1.49 7.09 10.05
N ALA A 22 -1.62 7.44 8.78
CA ALA A 22 -2.75 7.02 7.98
C ALA A 22 -2.78 5.48 7.96
N PRO A 23 -3.96 4.85 8.11
CA PRO A 23 -4.07 3.41 7.99
C PRO A 23 -3.56 2.96 6.62
N LEU A 24 -2.88 1.81 6.59
CA LEU A 24 -2.52 1.16 5.34
C LEU A 24 -3.83 0.75 4.65
N VAL A 25 -4.06 1.25 3.43
CA VAL A 25 -5.27 0.98 2.65
C VAL A 25 -4.88 0.86 1.19
N ILE A 26 -5.52 -0.04 0.45
CA ILE A 26 -5.29 -0.28 -0.97
C ILE A 26 -6.60 -0.14 -1.77
N ASN A 27 -6.52 0.39 -2.99
CA ASN A 27 -7.68 0.47 -3.87
C ASN A 27 -8.13 -0.90 -4.38
N THR A 28 -9.42 -1.02 -4.69
CA THR A 28 -9.97 -2.16 -5.43
C THR A 28 -10.43 -1.67 -6.80
N PRO A 29 -10.06 -2.34 -7.91
CA PRO A 29 -10.58 -2.01 -9.23
C PRO A 29 -12.10 -2.20 -9.30
N VAL A 30 -12.83 -1.17 -9.74
CA VAL A 30 -14.28 -1.21 -9.99
C VAL A 30 -14.52 -0.68 -11.40
N PRO A 31 -15.27 -1.39 -12.27
CA PRO A 31 -16.04 -2.63 -12.02
C PRO A 31 -15.22 -3.92 -11.99
N GLY A 32 -13.92 -3.84 -12.26
CA GLY A 32 -12.96 -4.94 -12.30
C GLY A 32 -11.67 -4.49 -12.96
N ALA A 33 -10.73 -5.41 -13.17
CA ALA A 33 -9.50 -5.13 -13.88
C ALA A 33 -9.65 -5.53 -15.36
N ALA A 34 -9.60 -4.57 -16.29
CA ALA A 34 -9.77 -4.85 -17.71
C ALA A 34 -8.53 -5.55 -18.27
N GLN A 35 -8.75 -6.70 -18.90
CA GLN A 35 -7.67 -7.53 -19.43
C GLN A 35 -6.81 -6.77 -20.45
N CYS A 36 -5.49 -6.87 -20.29
CA CYS A 36 -4.50 -6.18 -21.13
C CYS A 36 -4.60 -4.66 -21.14
N GLU A 37 -5.26 -4.07 -20.14
CA GLU A 37 -5.27 -2.64 -19.90
C GLU A 37 -4.42 -2.31 -18.65
N PRO A 38 -3.85 -1.09 -18.58
CA PRO A 38 -3.18 -0.62 -17.39
C PRO A 38 -4.18 -0.36 -16.26
N VAL A 39 -3.92 -0.93 -15.09
CA VAL A 39 -4.62 -0.64 -13.84
C VAL A 39 -3.65 0.05 -12.89
N LEU A 40 -4.10 1.18 -12.35
CA LEU A 40 -3.37 1.90 -11.31
C LEU A 40 -3.72 1.31 -9.94
N ILE A 41 -2.70 0.78 -9.28
CA ILE A 41 -2.72 0.31 -7.90
C ILE A 41 -2.23 1.48 -7.04
N LEU A 42 -3.03 1.88 -6.07
CA LEU A 42 -2.78 2.97 -5.13
C LEU A 42 -2.95 2.45 -3.72
N TRP A 43 -2.00 2.78 -2.85
CA TRP A 43 -2.12 2.53 -1.43
C TRP A 43 -1.69 3.76 -0.63
N SER A 44 -2.23 3.95 0.57
CA SER A 44 -1.81 5.01 1.49
C SER A 44 -1.02 4.42 2.65
N GLY A 45 0.11 5.02 3.00
CA GLY A 45 0.99 4.55 4.09
C GLY A 45 2.02 3.51 3.63
N GLY A 46 3.02 3.26 4.49
CA GLY A 46 4.01 2.18 4.37
C GLY A 46 5.11 2.33 3.30
N VAL A 47 6.14 1.49 3.42
CA VAL A 47 7.23 1.22 2.47
C VAL A 47 7.25 -0.29 2.23
N GLN A 48 7.22 -0.72 0.97
CA GLN A 48 6.92 -2.10 0.64
C GLN A 48 8.04 -3.08 1.06
N THR A 49 7.66 -4.27 1.52
CA THR A 49 8.58 -5.41 1.72
C THR A 49 8.07 -6.72 1.12
N ASN A 50 9.04 -7.57 0.77
CA ASN A 50 8.89 -8.80 0.01
C ASN A 50 7.93 -9.82 0.69
N PRO A 51 6.87 -10.29 0.02
CA PRO A 51 6.02 -11.33 0.57
C PRO A 51 6.69 -12.72 0.50
N ILE A 52 6.58 -13.50 1.58
CA ILE A 52 6.91 -14.93 1.61
C ILE A 52 5.60 -15.71 1.57
N GLN A 53 5.18 -16.26 0.40
CA GLN A 53 4.42 -17.53 0.23
C GLN A 53 3.97 -17.80 -1.23
N PRO A 54 3.62 -19.05 -1.61
CA PRO A 54 3.72 -19.54 -2.99
C PRO A 54 2.44 -19.44 -3.85
N THR A 55 2.67 -19.01 -5.09
CA THR A 55 1.99 -19.17 -6.41
C THR A 55 0.56 -19.73 -6.57
N PRO A 56 -0.19 -19.24 -7.60
CA PRO A 56 0.24 -18.25 -8.59
C PRO A 56 -0.03 -16.81 -8.12
N LEU A 57 1.06 -16.07 -7.89
CA LEU A 57 1.09 -14.67 -7.48
C LEU A 57 1.86 -13.92 -8.56
N VAL A 58 1.35 -12.75 -8.98
CA VAL A 58 2.17 -11.78 -9.70
C VAL A 58 2.87 -10.95 -8.63
N ASP A 59 4.17 -11.20 -8.47
CA ASP A 59 5.00 -10.40 -7.58
C ASP A 59 5.56 -9.18 -8.33
N PHE A 60 5.29 -8.00 -7.79
CA PHE A 60 5.73 -6.73 -8.36
C PHE A 60 7.10 -6.28 -7.83
N GLY A 61 7.69 -7.04 -6.90
CA GLY A 61 8.96 -6.70 -6.25
C GLY A 61 8.88 -5.38 -5.48
N LEU A 62 10.05 -4.86 -5.07
CA LEU A 62 10.16 -3.63 -4.28
C LEU A 62 9.62 -2.40 -5.02
N VAL A 63 8.49 -1.86 -4.58
CA VAL A 63 7.95 -0.60 -5.13
C VAL A 63 8.23 0.57 -4.20
N THR A 64 8.88 1.61 -4.73
CA THR A 64 9.09 2.87 -4.02
C THR A 64 7.88 3.79 -4.21
N GLY A 65 7.41 4.41 -3.13
CA GLY A 65 6.23 5.26 -3.13
C GLY A 65 4.93 4.50 -2.85
N ASN A 66 3.82 5.01 -3.39
CA ASN A 66 2.45 4.65 -3.01
C ASN A 66 1.58 4.24 -4.19
N SER A 67 2.20 3.95 -5.33
CA SER A 67 1.51 3.63 -6.56
C SER A 67 2.30 2.68 -7.46
N LEU A 68 1.60 1.79 -8.14
CA LEU A 68 2.13 0.91 -9.17
C LEU A 68 1.16 0.85 -10.34
N THR A 69 1.66 0.88 -11.57
CA THR A 69 0.82 0.57 -12.75
C THR A 69 1.08 -0.87 -13.17
N TRP A 70 0.02 -1.68 -13.19
CA TRP A 70 0.06 -3.07 -13.62
C TRP A 70 -0.68 -3.23 -14.95
N ILE A 71 -0.07 -3.90 -15.93
CA ILE A 71 -0.79 -4.36 -17.13
C ILE A 71 -1.45 -5.69 -16.78
N VAL A 72 -2.79 -5.74 -16.83
CA VAL A 72 -3.59 -6.90 -16.38
C VAL A 72 -3.33 -8.12 -17.27
N ASN A 73 -2.30 -8.88 -16.94
CA ASN A 73 -1.87 -10.11 -17.60
C ASN A 73 -2.53 -11.35 -16.99
N ALA A 74 -3.84 -11.27 -16.76
CA ALA A 74 -4.66 -12.31 -16.15
C ALA A 74 -5.80 -12.73 -17.09
N THR A 75 -6.32 -13.94 -16.94
CA THR A 75 -7.39 -14.44 -17.82
C THR A 75 -8.77 -13.92 -17.41
N LEU A 76 -9.65 -13.70 -18.39
CA LEU A 76 -11.01 -13.22 -18.15
C LEU A 76 -11.75 -14.11 -17.14
N GLY A 77 -12.43 -13.47 -16.20
CA GLY A 77 -13.19 -14.15 -15.15
C GLY A 77 -12.35 -14.66 -13.98
N GLN A 78 -11.02 -14.49 -13.98
CA GLN A 78 -10.22 -14.75 -12.79
C GLN A 78 -10.60 -13.79 -11.66
N SER A 79 -10.75 -14.34 -10.45
CA SER A 79 -10.93 -13.58 -9.22
C SER A 79 -9.56 -13.37 -8.57
N LEU A 80 -9.23 -12.10 -8.32
CA LEU A 80 -7.93 -11.67 -7.81
C LEU A 80 -8.13 -10.80 -6.56
N ILE A 81 -7.05 -10.69 -5.79
CA ILE A 81 -6.88 -9.74 -4.70
C ILE A 81 -5.54 -9.02 -4.91
N PHE A 82 -5.44 -7.78 -4.45
CA PHE A 82 -4.14 -7.16 -4.23
C PHE A 82 -3.77 -7.27 -2.76
N GLU A 83 -2.48 -7.50 -2.53
CA GLU A 83 -1.88 -7.51 -1.19
C GLU A 83 -0.69 -6.56 -1.18
N VAL A 84 -0.60 -5.72 -0.16
CA VAL A 84 0.56 -4.87 0.11
C VAL A 84 1.04 -5.15 1.52
N THR A 85 2.33 -5.46 1.63
CA THR A 85 3.01 -5.69 2.90
C THR A 85 4.06 -4.60 3.12
N ASP A 86 4.09 -4.09 4.34
CA ASP A 86 4.88 -2.98 4.83
C ASP A 86 5.70 -3.44 6.05
N ASP A 87 7.02 -3.26 6.02
CA ASP A 87 7.90 -3.51 7.17
C ASP A 87 8.19 -2.18 7.85
N GLU A 88 7.43 -1.92 8.91
CA GLU A 88 7.65 -0.77 9.77
C GLU A 88 8.53 -1.16 10.95
N ALA A 89 9.15 -0.18 11.60
CA ALA A 89 9.95 -0.41 12.81
C ALA A 89 9.17 -1.10 13.96
N THR A 90 7.83 -1.16 13.85
CA THR A 90 6.90 -1.83 14.78
C THR A 90 6.48 -3.24 14.36
N GLY A 91 6.90 -3.73 13.18
CA GLY A 91 6.54 -5.03 12.61
C GLY A 91 5.98 -4.95 11.19
N LEU A 92 5.76 -6.13 10.60
CA LEU A 92 5.13 -6.32 9.29
C LEU A 92 3.62 -6.02 9.36
N HIS A 93 3.14 -5.13 8.51
CA HIS A 93 1.72 -4.81 8.31
C HIS A 93 1.30 -5.20 6.91
N THR A 94 0.25 -6.01 6.79
CA THR A 94 -0.28 -6.44 5.49
C THR A 94 -1.73 -6.00 5.35
N VAL A 95 -2.09 -5.48 4.17
CA VAL A 95 -3.47 -5.17 3.81
C VAL A 95 -3.83 -5.78 2.48
N THR A 96 -5.12 -6.08 2.33
CA THR A 96 -5.67 -6.65 1.10
C THR A 96 -6.81 -5.80 0.56
N SER A 97 -6.99 -5.84 -0.75
CA SER A 97 -8.17 -5.26 -1.41
C SER A 97 -9.40 -6.14 -1.19
N ALA A 98 -10.59 -5.64 -1.55
CA ALA A 98 -11.71 -6.54 -1.81
C ALA A 98 -11.39 -7.41 -3.05
N PRO A 99 -11.97 -8.62 -3.15
CA PRO A 99 -11.81 -9.44 -4.35
C PRO A 99 -12.45 -8.75 -5.55
N PHE A 100 -11.80 -8.86 -6.71
CA PHE A 100 -12.27 -8.32 -7.98
C PHE A 100 -12.05 -9.30 -9.12
N ASN A 101 -12.84 -9.17 -10.19
CA ASN A 101 -12.72 -10.03 -11.36
C ASN A 101 -11.96 -9.33 -12.49
N VAL A 102 -11.28 -10.13 -13.30
CA VAL A 102 -10.78 -9.71 -14.61
C VAL A 102 -11.95 -9.62 -15.58
N ILE A 103 -12.12 -8.45 -16.20
CA ILE A 103 -13.20 -8.16 -17.15
C ILE A 103 -12.66 -8.00 -18.58
N ALA A 104 -13.56 -8.02 -19.56
CA ALA A 104 -13.20 -7.84 -20.97
C ALA A 104 -12.46 -6.51 -21.18
N GLY A 105 -11.28 -6.58 -21.79
CA GLY A 105 -10.49 -5.43 -22.22
C GLY A 105 -10.17 -5.51 -23.71
N VAL A 106 -8.96 -5.12 -24.11
CA VAL A 106 -8.54 -4.99 -25.53
C VAL A 106 -8.18 -6.32 -26.21
N GLY A 107 -8.16 -7.44 -25.48
CA GLY A 107 -7.83 -8.77 -25.99
C GLY A 107 -7.01 -9.57 -24.99
N ASP A 108 -6.37 -10.65 -25.43
CA ASP A 108 -5.59 -11.59 -24.60
C ASP A 108 -4.06 -11.57 -24.87
N GLY A 109 -3.60 -10.65 -25.72
CA GLY A 109 -2.20 -10.57 -26.16
C GLY A 109 -1.16 -10.34 -25.06
N CYS A 110 -1.58 -9.89 -23.87
CA CYS A 110 -0.70 -9.69 -22.71
C CYS A 110 -0.58 -10.91 -21.78
N ILE A 111 -1.45 -11.92 -21.90
CA ILE A 111 -1.51 -13.06 -20.97
C ILE A 111 -0.32 -14.01 -21.16
N ASN A 112 0.24 -14.06 -22.37
CA ASN A 112 1.35 -14.92 -22.76
C ASN A 112 2.55 -14.11 -23.29
N GLY A 113 2.62 -12.82 -22.95
CA GLY A 113 3.68 -11.91 -23.37
C GLY A 113 4.97 -12.18 -22.59
N ASN A 114 5.84 -12.96 -23.21
CA ASN A 114 7.23 -13.22 -22.82
C ASN A 114 8.05 -11.93 -22.64
#